data_AF-F3AF34-F1
#
_entry.id   AF-F3AF34-F1
#
_cell.length_a   1.000
_cell.length_b   1.000
_cell.length_c   1.000
_cell.angle_alpha   90.00
_cell.angle_beta   90.00
_cell.angle_gamma   90.00
#
_symmetry.space_group_name_H-M   'P 1'
#
loop_
_entity.id
_entity.type
_entity.pdbx_description
1 polymer ?
#
loop_
_entity_poly.entity_id
_entity_poly.type
_entity_poly.pdbx_seq_one_letter_code
_entity_poly.pdbx_strand_id
1 'polypeptide(L)'
;MADFIRALRISVYNLRRTISSIRILTVLLIIACFITQNLQAVLEFSDFVKIGITPYSFPHLVNDYVCQLVMMAGAVILFCNAPFEDDGYFYMLPRAGKRSWALGQVIYIVSASFLYVMFLLLMSILPLIGHMEFGSEWGKIWGTLAKTDAGVQFGLLFSVTEYMISNYSPIFALAVSVLLEWCCVSWLGLMIYFLNKLTGKAVGTCVGAFFVLLDICISNDWMPWANRFSPITLAQINAYAGYNLKYHITFQYGIAFFIIGIFVLRVLSILVNYREKAENWLQKLEVKWIQKQR
;
A
#
# COMPACT_ATOMS: atom_id res chain seq x y z
N MET A 1 -17.56 5.67 -23.48
CA MET A 1 -17.30 6.93 -22.76
C MET A 1 -18.25 7.14 -21.57
N ALA A 2 -19.57 6.98 -21.74
CA ALA A 2 -20.54 7.14 -20.65
C ALA A 2 -20.29 6.21 -19.44
N ASP A 3 -19.91 4.95 -19.66
CA ASP A 3 -19.62 3.99 -18.59
C ASP A 3 -18.42 4.38 -17.74
N PHE A 4 -17.39 4.96 -18.36
CA PHE A 4 -16.20 5.44 -17.66
C PHE A 4 -16.52 6.66 -16.78
N ILE A 5 -17.33 7.60 -17.28
CA ILE A 5 -17.78 8.76 -16.50
C ILE A 5 -18.62 8.31 -15.29
N ARG A 6 -19.46 7.29 -15.46
CA ARG A 6 -20.23 6.69 -14.36
C ARG A 6 -19.30 6.02 -13.34
N ALA A 7 -18.31 5.25 -13.80
CA ALA A 7 -17.30 4.63 -12.94
C ALA A 7 -16.53 5.67 -12.10
N LEU A 8 -16.12 6.79 -12.72
CA LEU A 8 -15.46 7.89 -12.01
C LEU A 8 -16.36 8.51 -10.93
N ARG A 9 -17.64 8.75 -11.22
CA ARG A 9 -18.58 9.29 -10.22
C ARG A 9 -18.75 8.35 -9.03
N ILE A 10 -18.83 7.04 -9.27
CA ILE A 10 -18.89 6.02 -8.22
C ILE A 10 -17.60 6.05 -7.39
N SER A 11 -16.45 6.13 -8.04
CA SER A 11 -15.15 6.22 -7.38
C SER A 11 -15.06 7.43 -6.47
N VAL A 12 -15.44 8.62 -6.96
CA VAL A 12 -15.42 9.86 -6.18
C VAL A 12 -16.38 9.79 -5.01
N TYR A 13 -17.56 9.19 -5.19
CA TYR A 13 -18.52 8.98 -4.10
C TYR A 13 -17.91 8.13 -2.98
N ASN A 14 -17.32 6.97 -3.33
CA ASN A 14 -16.67 6.10 -2.34
C ASN A 14 -15.48 6.80 -1.67
N LEU A 15 -14.66 7.53 -2.44
CA LEU A 15 -13.51 8.25 -1.92
C LEU A 15 -13.91 9.34 -0.93
N ARG A 16 -14.92 10.16 -1.25
CA ARG A 16 -15.46 11.16 -0.33
C ARG A 16 -15.95 10.52 0.96
N ARG A 17 -16.68 9.40 0.85
CA ARG A 17 -17.19 8.68 2.02
C ARG A 17 -16.08 8.12 2.91
N THR A 18 -15.04 7.55 2.31
CA THR A 18 -13.89 7.01 3.03
C THR A 18 -13.16 8.10 3.80
N ILE A 19 -12.93 9.26 3.18
CA ILE A 19 -12.30 10.42 3.84
C ILE A 19 -13.17 10.97 4.99
N SER A 20 -14.50 10.97 4.83
CA SER A 20 -15.42 11.41 5.88
C SER A 20 -15.62 10.39 7.01
N SER A 21 -15.11 9.17 6.88
CA SER A 21 -15.27 8.15 7.92
C SER A 21 -14.37 8.44 9.11
N ILE A 22 -14.96 8.62 10.29
CA ILE A 22 -14.21 8.87 11.53
C ILE A 22 -13.16 7.78 11.80
N ARG A 23 -13.47 6.53 11.46
CA ARG A 23 -12.55 5.40 11.63
C ARG A 23 -11.29 5.53 10.76
N ILE A 24 -11.43 5.99 9.53
CA ILE A 24 -10.28 6.16 8.65
C ILE A 24 -9.46 7.36 9.11
N LEU A 25 -10.13 8.43 9.54
CA LEU A 25 -9.47 9.61 10.11
C LEU A 25 -8.65 9.26 11.36
N THR A 26 -9.20 8.45 12.28
CA THR A 26 -8.45 8.01 13.47
C THR A 26 -7.23 7.17 13.12
N VAL A 27 -7.34 6.28 12.14
CA VAL A 27 -6.20 5.47 11.66
C VAL A 27 -5.12 6.36 11.06
N LEU A 28 -5.50 7.32 10.20
CA LEU A 28 -4.55 8.29 9.63
C LEU A 28 -3.86 9.12 10.72
N LEU A 29 -4.58 9.53 11.76
CA LEU A 29 -4.02 10.27 12.89
C LEU A 29 -3.01 9.41 13.67
N ILE A 30 -3.33 8.15 13.95
CA ILE A 30 -2.42 7.22 14.64
C ILE A 30 -1.13 7.04 13.83
N ILE A 31 -1.23 6.86 12.51
CA ILE A 31 -0.07 6.71 11.62
C ILE A 31 0.75 8.00 11.57
N ALA A 32 0.11 9.17 11.49
CA ALA A 32 0.82 10.45 11.54
C ALA A 32 1.60 10.59 12.85
N CYS A 33 0.96 10.30 13.99
CA CYS A 33 1.61 10.33 15.29
C CYS A 33 2.80 9.37 15.36
N PHE A 34 2.64 8.14 14.86
CA PHE A 34 3.71 7.16 14.79
C PHE A 34 4.89 7.64 13.94
N ILE A 35 4.65 8.18 12.73
CA ILE A 35 5.72 8.72 11.88
C ILE A 35 6.43 9.88 12.57
N THR A 36 5.68 10.80 13.19
CA THR A 36 6.28 11.94 13.91
C THR A 36 7.14 11.50 15.09
N GLN A 37 6.71 10.47 15.82
CA GLN A 37 7.47 9.91 16.94
C GLN A 37 8.78 9.26 16.47
N ASN A 38 8.75 8.51 15.36
CA ASN A 38 9.95 7.89 14.81
C ASN A 38 10.97 8.94 14.33
N LEU A 39 10.49 10.06 13.76
CA LEU A 39 11.35 11.13 13.28
C LEU A 39 11.90 12.04 14.40
N GLN A 40 11.35 11.95 15.61
CA GLN A 40 11.81 12.77 16.74
C GLN A 40 13.29 12.54 17.06
N ALA A 41 13.76 11.28 17.04
CA ALA A 41 15.18 10.97 17.28
C ALA A 41 16.10 11.62 16.23
N VAL A 42 15.64 11.74 14.98
CA VAL A 42 16.39 12.41 13.90
C VAL A 42 16.45 13.93 14.14
N LEU A 43 15.35 14.52 14.62
CA LEU A 43 15.28 15.94 14.98
C LEU A 43 16.21 16.27 16.15
N GLU A 44 16.16 15.48 17.22
CA GLU A 44 17.03 15.66 18.39
C GLU A 44 18.53 15.54 18.03
N PHE A 45 18.86 14.62 17.13
CA PHE A 45 20.22 14.50 16.61
C PHE A 45 20.62 15.71 15.76
N SER A 46 19.73 16.20 14.90
CA SER A 46 19.95 17.42 14.09
C SER A 46 20.19 18.64 14.97
N ASP A 47 19.40 18.80 16.03
CA ASP A 47 19.53 19.89 17.00
C ASP A 47 20.85 19.82 17.78
N PHE A 48 21.26 18.61 18.16
CA PHE A 48 22.52 18.39 18.87
C PHE A 48 23.73 18.77 18.00
N VAL A 49 23.73 18.36 16.73
CA VAL A 49 24.85 18.61 15.80
C VAL A 49 24.72 20.00 15.12
N LYS A 50 23.56 20.64 15.20
CA LYS A 50 23.23 21.93 14.56
C LYS A 50 23.42 21.93 13.04
N ILE A 51 23.05 20.83 12.40
CA ILE A 51 23.07 20.68 10.93
C ILE A 51 21.64 20.47 10.46
N GLY A 52 21.28 20.97 9.28
CA GLY A 52 19.94 20.77 8.73
C GLY A 52 19.72 19.39 8.13
N ILE A 53 18.46 18.95 8.09
CA ILE A 53 18.03 17.65 7.58
C ILE A 53 17.47 17.82 6.17
N THR A 54 17.92 17.00 5.23
CA THR A 54 17.30 16.95 3.89
C THR A 54 15.98 16.17 3.93
N PRO A 55 14.93 16.60 3.21
CA PRO A 55 13.56 16.06 3.31
C PRO A 55 13.36 14.71 2.58
N TYR A 56 14.26 13.75 2.80
CA TYR A 56 14.27 12.42 2.19
C TYR A 56 14.11 11.32 3.24
N SER A 57 13.29 11.53 4.26
CA SER A 57 12.99 10.56 5.31
C SER A 57 12.13 9.39 4.82
N PHE A 58 11.24 9.61 3.86
CA PHE A 58 10.28 8.62 3.38
C PHE A 58 10.90 7.28 2.95
N PRO A 59 11.95 7.25 2.09
CA PRO A 59 12.62 6.00 1.75
C PRO A 59 13.13 5.25 2.98
N HIS A 60 13.70 5.94 3.96
CA HIS A 60 14.21 5.28 5.17
C HIS A 60 13.10 4.62 5.98
N LEU A 61 11.94 5.30 6.13
CA LEU A 61 10.79 4.76 6.86
C LEU A 61 10.18 3.52 6.18
N VAL A 62 10.05 3.53 4.85
CA VAL A 62 9.45 2.41 4.09
C VAL A 62 10.34 1.17 4.08
N ASN A 63 11.66 1.36 4.12
CA ASN A 63 12.60 0.23 4.11
C ASN A 63 12.73 -0.46 5.48
N ASP A 64 12.24 0.15 6.55
CA ASP A 64 12.25 -0.47 7.87
C ASP A 64 11.03 -1.36 8.07
N TYR A 65 11.24 -2.62 8.47
CA TYR A 65 10.16 -3.60 8.58
C TYR A 65 9.12 -3.26 9.67
N VAL A 66 9.51 -2.56 10.75
CA VAL A 66 8.57 -2.15 11.81
C VAL A 66 7.70 -1.00 11.31
N CYS A 67 8.31 0.01 10.71
CA CYS A 67 7.58 1.13 10.13
C CYS A 67 6.67 0.66 8.98
N GLN A 68 7.19 -0.21 8.10
CA GLN A 68 6.45 -0.77 6.98
C GLN A 68 5.25 -1.59 7.44
N LEU A 69 5.37 -2.36 8.54
CA LEU A 69 4.26 -3.08 9.13
C LEU A 69 3.12 -2.13 9.55
N VAL A 70 3.44 -1.05 10.27
CA VAL A 70 2.42 -0.10 10.76
C VAL A 70 1.74 0.63 9.59
N MET A 71 2.51 1.06 8.59
CA MET A 71 1.97 1.68 7.37
C MET A 71 1.08 0.70 6.60
N MET A 72 1.53 -0.53 6.36
CA MET A 72 0.72 -1.51 5.63
C MET A 72 -0.50 -2.00 6.42
N ALA A 73 -0.42 -2.09 7.74
CA ALA A 73 -1.60 -2.35 8.58
C ALA A 73 -2.65 -1.25 8.42
N GLY A 74 -2.22 0.02 8.34
CA GLY A 74 -3.07 1.15 7.99
C GLY A 74 -3.77 0.97 6.64
N ALA A 75 -3.03 0.55 5.62
CA ALA A 75 -3.59 0.24 4.30
C ALA A 75 -4.63 -0.90 4.33
N VAL A 76 -4.40 -1.95 5.12
CA VAL A 76 -5.39 -3.04 5.29
C VAL A 76 -6.68 -2.53 5.94
N ILE A 77 -6.59 -1.68 6.96
CA ILE A 77 -7.75 -1.08 7.62
C ILE A 77 -8.50 -0.11 6.68
N LEU A 78 -7.80 0.55 5.75
CA LEU A 78 -8.41 1.39 4.73
C LEU A 78 -9.37 0.59 3.83
N PHE A 79 -8.99 -0.63 3.47
CA PHE A 79 -9.75 -1.47 2.53
C PHE A 79 -10.57 -2.59 3.20
N CYS A 80 -10.57 -2.69 4.53
CA CYS A 80 -11.24 -3.79 5.24
C CYS A 80 -12.77 -3.85 5.03
N ASN A 81 -13.40 -2.74 4.64
CA ASN A 81 -14.84 -2.67 4.33
C ASN A 81 -15.21 -3.19 2.93
N ALA A 82 -14.25 -3.68 2.15
CA ALA A 82 -14.56 -4.31 0.87
C ALA A 82 -15.50 -5.51 1.07
N PRO A 83 -16.53 -5.73 0.23
CA PRO A 83 -16.69 -5.23 -1.15
C PRO A 83 -17.33 -3.84 -1.34
N PHE A 84 -17.42 -2.99 -0.30
CA PHE A 84 -18.00 -1.63 -0.38
C PHE A 84 -19.48 -1.63 -0.81
N GLU A 85 -20.22 -2.67 -0.42
CA GLU A 85 -21.63 -2.90 -0.76
C GLU A 85 -22.55 -2.42 0.36
N ASP A 86 -22.54 -1.11 0.58
CA ASP A 86 -23.40 -0.45 1.57
C ASP A 86 -24.80 -0.12 1.01
N ASP A 87 -25.67 0.52 1.79
CA ASP A 87 -27.03 0.89 1.38
C ASP A 87 -27.11 1.61 0.01
N GLY A 88 -26.09 2.40 -0.35
CA GLY A 88 -25.98 3.06 -1.65
C GLY A 88 -25.77 2.12 -2.84
N TYR A 89 -25.23 0.91 -2.62
CA TYR A 89 -25.02 -0.13 -3.63
C TYR A 89 -26.33 -0.52 -4.32
N PHE A 90 -27.39 -0.75 -3.55
CA PHE A 90 -28.69 -1.17 -4.06
C PHE A 90 -29.34 -0.10 -4.96
N TYR A 91 -29.05 1.19 -4.71
CA TYR A 91 -29.55 2.29 -5.54
C TYR A 91 -28.68 2.56 -6.77
N MET A 92 -27.35 2.40 -6.66
CA MET A 92 -26.41 2.73 -7.72
C MET A 92 -26.26 1.62 -8.76
N LEU A 93 -26.28 0.35 -8.33
CA LEU A 93 -26.02 -0.79 -9.20
C LEU A 93 -27.03 -0.93 -10.37
N PRO A 94 -28.36 -0.79 -10.16
CA PRO A 94 -29.33 -0.89 -11.26
C PRO A 94 -29.20 0.24 -12.29
N ARG A 95 -28.71 1.41 -11.88
CA ARG A 95 -28.60 2.61 -12.73
C ARG A 95 -27.27 2.70 -13.47
N ALA A 96 -26.18 2.32 -12.83
CA ALA A 96 -24.84 2.40 -13.42
C ALA A 96 -24.47 1.16 -14.24
N GLY A 97 -25.05 0.01 -13.89
CA GLY A 97 -24.70 -1.29 -14.44
C GLY A 97 -23.44 -1.89 -13.80
N LYS A 98 -23.36 -3.22 -13.83
CA LYS A 98 -22.28 -3.98 -13.17
C LYS A 98 -20.87 -3.65 -13.70
N ARG A 99 -20.75 -3.34 -15.00
CA ARG A 99 -19.48 -2.95 -15.65
C ARG A 99 -18.90 -1.69 -15.00
N SER A 100 -19.72 -0.63 -14.96
CA SER A 100 -19.34 0.68 -14.43
C SER A 100 -19.08 0.63 -12.93
N TRP A 101 -19.83 -0.20 -12.19
CA TRP A 101 -19.58 -0.45 -10.77
C TRP A 101 -18.21 -1.10 -10.53
N ALA A 102 -17.91 -2.22 -11.20
CA ALA A 102 -16.65 -2.92 -11.05
C ALA A 102 -15.44 -2.02 -11.39
N LEU A 103 -15.54 -1.27 -12.50
CA LEU A 103 -14.51 -0.30 -12.87
C LEU A 103 -14.39 0.84 -11.85
N GLY A 104 -15.51 1.32 -11.32
CA GLY A 104 -15.53 2.36 -10.28
C GLY A 104 -14.82 1.91 -9.01
N GLN A 105 -14.98 0.66 -8.59
CA GLN A 105 -14.29 0.10 -7.42
C GLN A 105 -12.78 -0.03 -7.65
N VAL A 106 -12.36 -0.47 -8.83
CA VAL A 106 -10.93 -0.55 -9.18
C VAL A 106 -10.28 0.85 -9.19
N ILE A 107 -10.94 1.84 -9.81
CA ILE A 107 -10.43 3.22 -9.83
C ILE A 107 -10.40 3.81 -8.41
N TYR A 108 -11.41 3.52 -7.60
CA TYR A 108 -11.46 3.94 -6.21
C TYR A 108 -10.29 3.38 -5.41
N ILE A 109 -10.01 2.07 -5.49
CA ILE A 109 -8.91 1.46 -4.77
C ILE A 109 -7.58 2.11 -5.19
N VAL A 110 -7.29 2.20 -6.49
CA VAL A 110 -6.04 2.77 -6.99
C VAL A 110 -5.86 4.25 -6.59
N SER A 111 -6.94 5.04 -6.61
CA SER A 111 -6.90 6.46 -6.22
C SER A 111 -6.81 6.65 -4.70
N ALA A 112 -7.51 5.84 -3.91
CA ALA A 112 -7.39 5.85 -2.45
C ALA A 112 -6.00 5.42 -2.00
N SER A 113 -5.41 4.40 -2.63
CA SER A 113 -4.01 3.98 -2.41
C SER A 113 -3.04 5.12 -2.71
N PHE A 114 -3.25 5.87 -3.80
CA PHE A 114 -2.40 7.01 -4.13
C PHE A 114 -2.47 8.11 -3.07
N LEU A 115 -3.69 8.50 -2.66
CA LEU A 115 -3.88 9.52 -1.63
C LEU A 115 -3.28 9.09 -0.28
N TYR A 116 -3.38 7.80 0.06
CA TYR A 116 -2.78 7.25 1.26
C TYR A 116 -1.25 7.36 1.24
N VAL A 117 -0.59 6.99 0.14
CA VAL A 117 0.87 7.12 0.02
C VAL A 117 1.32 8.58 0.01
N MET A 118 0.58 9.47 -0.64
CA MET A 118 0.85 10.92 -0.58
C MET A 118 0.71 11.47 0.85
N PHE A 119 -0.24 10.95 1.63
CA PHE A 119 -0.37 11.28 3.04
C PHE A 119 0.84 10.81 3.85
N LEU A 120 1.31 9.57 3.64
CA LEU A 120 2.54 9.08 4.30
C LEU A 120 3.75 9.93 3.94
N LEU A 121 3.92 10.27 2.67
CA LEU A 121 4.98 11.16 2.19
C LEU A 121 4.90 12.53 2.86
N LEU A 122 3.71 13.13 2.92
CA LEU A 122 3.50 14.42 3.59
C LEU A 122 3.88 14.33 5.08
N MET A 123 3.41 13.31 5.79
CA MET A 123 3.71 13.11 7.21
C MET A 123 5.18 12.79 7.48
N SER A 124 5.93 12.27 6.50
CA SER A 124 7.38 12.09 6.62
C SER A 124 8.17 13.40 6.53
N ILE A 125 7.62 14.41 5.85
CA ILE A 125 8.29 15.71 5.61
C ILE A 125 7.85 16.76 6.63
N LEU A 126 6.56 16.76 7.03
CA LEU A 126 5.99 17.76 7.93
C LEU A 126 6.80 18.00 9.23
N PRO A 127 7.26 16.95 9.96
CA PRO A 127 8.04 17.14 11.18
C PRO A 127 9.39 17.81 10.94
N LEU A 128 9.93 17.69 9.72
CA LEU A 128 11.26 18.18 9.39
C LEU A 128 11.29 19.69 9.10
N ILE A 129 10.13 20.31 8.84
CA ILE A 129 10.04 21.68 8.27
C ILE A 129 10.84 22.73 9.04
N GLY A 130 10.96 22.61 10.37
CA GLY A 130 11.72 23.53 11.21
C GLY A 130 13.25 23.42 11.10
N HIS A 131 13.76 22.29 10.60
CA HIS A 131 15.19 21.94 10.59
C HIS A 131 15.69 21.58 9.19
N MET A 132 14.96 21.96 8.13
CA MET A 132 15.29 21.50 6.77
C MET A 132 16.49 22.23 6.15
N GLU A 133 17.34 21.45 5.50
CA GLU A 133 18.32 21.94 4.52
C GLU A 133 17.96 21.38 3.14
N PHE A 134 17.67 22.26 2.18
CA PHE A 134 17.34 21.82 0.83
C PHE A 134 18.62 21.46 0.07
N GLY A 135 18.70 20.21 -0.37
CA GLY A 135 19.80 19.69 -1.18
C GLY A 135 19.36 18.55 -2.08
N SER A 136 20.11 18.32 -3.15
CA SER A 136 19.95 17.15 -4.03
C SER A 136 20.69 15.91 -3.52
N GLU A 137 21.41 16.05 -2.40
CA GLU A 137 22.16 14.98 -1.73
C GLU A 137 21.45 14.51 -0.46
N TRP A 138 21.87 13.38 0.09
CA TRP A 138 21.34 12.83 1.34
C TRP A 138 21.69 13.68 2.56
N GLY A 139 22.60 14.64 2.44
CA GLY A 139 23.04 15.45 3.58
C GLY A 139 23.85 14.67 4.62
N LYS A 140 24.47 15.42 5.54
CA LYS A 140 25.41 14.84 6.52
C LYS A 140 24.71 14.03 7.60
N ILE A 141 23.46 14.36 7.93
CA ILE A 141 22.69 13.67 8.97
C ILE A 141 22.39 12.24 8.57
N TRP A 142 21.76 12.03 7.42
CA TRP A 142 21.46 10.68 6.93
C TRP A 142 22.74 9.88 6.70
N GLY A 143 23.80 10.51 6.17
CA GLY A 143 25.10 9.87 6.01
C GLY A 143 25.75 9.42 7.33
N THR A 144 25.62 10.22 8.39
CA THR A 144 26.15 9.89 9.73
C THR A 144 25.32 8.80 10.39
N LEU A 145 23.99 8.90 10.34
CA LEU A 145 23.06 7.88 10.85
C LEU A 145 23.27 6.51 10.19
N ALA A 146 23.68 6.47 8.92
CA ALA A 146 23.94 5.21 8.22
C ALA A 146 25.30 4.56 8.53
N LYS A 147 26.30 5.37 8.90
CA LYS A 147 27.70 4.94 9.04
C LYS A 147 28.21 4.85 10.48
N THR A 148 27.44 5.34 11.44
CA THR A 148 27.86 5.44 12.84
C THR A 148 26.78 4.92 13.78
N ASP A 149 27.18 4.62 15.01
CA ASP A 149 26.26 4.20 16.08
C ASP A 149 25.40 5.37 16.65
N ALA A 150 25.46 6.56 16.03
CA ALA A 150 24.64 7.70 16.42
C ALA A 150 23.13 7.36 16.41
N GLY A 151 22.69 6.54 15.46
CA GLY A 151 21.30 6.06 15.45
C GLY A 151 20.91 5.33 16.73
N VAL A 152 21.79 4.45 17.24
CA VAL A 152 21.53 3.69 18.48
C VAL A 152 21.58 4.61 19.71
N GLN A 153 22.54 5.54 19.74
CA GLN A 153 22.73 6.46 20.88
C GLN A 153 21.55 7.42 21.08
N PHE A 154 20.94 7.89 19.98
CA PHE A 154 19.77 8.76 20.01
C PHE A 154 18.44 7.99 19.97
N GLY A 155 18.47 6.66 20.10
CA GLY A 155 17.26 5.83 20.18
C GLY A 155 16.46 5.76 18.88
N LEU A 156 17.12 5.83 17.73
CA LEU A 156 16.50 5.69 16.42
C LEU A 156 15.84 4.30 16.30
N LEU A 157 14.53 4.30 16.10
CA LEU A 157 13.72 3.08 16.07
C LEU A 157 13.70 2.38 14.71
N PHE A 158 14.19 3.05 13.65
CA PHE A 158 14.18 2.54 12.29
C PHE A 158 15.59 2.51 11.69
N SER A 159 15.82 1.58 10.77
CA SER A 159 17.14 1.35 10.18
C SER A 159 17.45 2.27 8.99
N VAL A 160 18.58 2.97 9.06
CA VAL A 160 19.14 3.77 7.96
C VAL A 160 20.31 2.99 7.36
N THR A 161 20.10 2.40 6.18
CA THR A 161 21.12 1.56 5.54
C THR A 161 22.13 2.37 4.72
N GLU A 162 23.42 2.09 4.91
CA GLU A 162 24.51 2.65 4.09
C GLU A 162 24.38 2.32 2.60
N TYR A 163 23.83 1.15 2.28
CA TYR A 163 23.62 0.72 0.90
C TYR A 163 22.78 1.73 0.09
N MET A 164 21.69 2.23 0.68
CA MET A 164 20.80 3.17 -0.01
C MET A 164 21.48 4.52 -0.27
N ILE A 165 22.21 5.02 0.73
CA ILE A 165 22.93 6.30 0.65
C ILE A 165 24.06 6.25 -0.38
N SER A 166 24.73 5.10 -0.49
CA SER A 166 25.89 4.95 -1.38
C SER A 166 25.53 4.68 -2.83
N ASN A 167 24.40 3.99 -3.09
CA ASN A 167 24.05 3.51 -4.44
C ASN A 167 22.93 4.29 -5.14
N TYR A 168 22.13 5.06 -4.40
CA TYR A 168 21.00 5.80 -4.98
C TYR A 168 21.08 7.30 -4.72
N SER A 169 20.69 8.08 -5.72
CA SER A 169 20.38 9.50 -5.53
C SER A 169 19.11 9.63 -4.66
N PRO A 170 19.04 10.60 -3.72
CA PRO A 170 17.89 10.76 -2.83
C PRO A 170 16.57 10.96 -3.58
N ILE A 171 16.59 11.75 -4.65
CA ILE A 171 15.41 12.04 -5.47
C ILE A 171 14.94 10.78 -6.17
N PHE A 172 15.88 9.99 -6.71
CA PHE A 172 15.56 8.73 -7.36
C PHE A 172 15.01 7.71 -6.35
N ALA A 173 15.65 7.57 -5.19
CA ALA A 173 15.18 6.69 -4.12
C ALA A 173 13.77 7.07 -3.66
N LEU A 174 13.50 8.36 -3.44
CA LEU A 174 12.19 8.87 -3.08
C LEU A 174 11.13 8.56 -4.14
N ALA A 175 11.40 8.86 -5.40
CA ALA A 175 10.45 8.61 -6.48
C ALA A 175 10.14 7.10 -6.64
N VAL A 176 11.16 6.25 -6.56
CA VAL A 176 11.00 4.80 -6.67
C VAL A 176 10.27 4.23 -5.45
N SER A 177 10.62 4.63 -4.23
CA SER A 177 9.93 4.20 -3.02
C SER A 177 8.45 4.61 -3.03
N VAL A 178 8.12 5.83 -3.43
CA VAL A 178 6.72 6.29 -3.55
C VAL A 178 5.95 5.45 -4.58
N LEU A 179 6.57 5.15 -5.72
CA LEU A 179 5.93 4.37 -6.79
C LEU A 179 5.71 2.92 -6.38
N LEU A 180 6.73 2.27 -5.80
CA LEU A 180 6.64 0.89 -5.31
C LEU A 180 5.62 0.76 -4.18
N GLU A 181 5.62 1.70 -3.24
CA GLU A 181 4.65 1.73 -2.14
C GLU A 181 3.22 1.90 -2.66
N TRP A 182 3.01 2.80 -3.62
CA TRP A 182 1.71 2.96 -4.26
C TRP A 182 1.25 1.69 -5.00
N CYS A 183 2.17 1.01 -5.70
CA CYS A 183 1.89 -0.27 -6.32
C CYS A 183 1.51 -1.35 -5.29
N CYS A 184 2.22 -1.43 -4.16
CA CYS A 184 1.95 -2.38 -3.09
C CYS A 184 0.57 -2.15 -2.45
N VAL A 185 0.29 -0.92 -2.03
CA VAL A 185 -1.00 -0.55 -1.42
C VAL A 185 -2.16 -0.79 -2.40
N SER A 186 -1.95 -0.52 -3.69
CA SER A 186 -2.94 -0.82 -4.74
C SER A 186 -3.14 -2.32 -4.93
N TRP A 187 -2.07 -3.11 -4.93
CA TRP A 187 -2.12 -4.56 -5.04
C TRP A 187 -2.86 -5.19 -3.85
N LEU A 188 -2.53 -4.77 -2.62
CA LEU A 188 -3.21 -5.22 -1.41
C LEU A 188 -4.70 -4.86 -1.43
N GLY A 189 -5.03 -3.62 -1.76
CA GLY A 189 -6.43 -3.18 -1.85
C GLY A 189 -7.26 -3.98 -2.86
N LEU A 190 -6.68 -4.26 -4.04
CA LEU A 190 -7.35 -5.07 -5.07
C LEU A 190 -7.50 -6.54 -4.65
N MET A 191 -6.49 -7.11 -3.99
CA MET A 191 -6.55 -8.46 -3.47
C MET A 191 -7.63 -8.61 -2.37
N ILE A 192 -7.67 -7.69 -1.41
CA ILE A 192 -8.69 -7.66 -0.35
C ILE A 192 -10.08 -7.58 -0.98
N TYR A 193 -10.27 -6.68 -1.95
CA TYR A 193 -11.54 -6.54 -2.67
C TYR A 193 -11.95 -7.81 -3.41
N PHE A 194 -11.05 -8.39 -4.19
CA PHE A 194 -11.32 -9.60 -4.97
C PHE A 194 -11.73 -10.77 -4.07
N LEU A 195 -10.97 -11.05 -3.01
CA LEU A 195 -11.24 -12.19 -2.12
C LEU A 195 -12.48 -11.98 -1.27
N ASN A 196 -12.71 -10.76 -0.76
CA ASN A 196 -13.94 -10.45 0.00
C ASN A 196 -15.18 -10.62 -0.89
N LYS A 197 -15.14 -10.13 -2.13
CA LYS A 197 -16.26 -10.28 -3.07
C LYS A 197 -16.45 -11.74 -3.51
N LEU A 198 -15.37 -12.50 -3.71
CA LEU A 198 -15.43 -13.91 -4.12
C LEU A 198 -16.06 -14.80 -3.05
N THR A 199 -15.69 -14.59 -1.78
CA THR A 199 -16.10 -15.43 -0.66
C THR A 199 -17.37 -14.94 0.05
N GLY A 200 -17.75 -13.67 -0.15
CA GLY A 200 -18.83 -13.01 0.58
C GLY A 200 -18.53 -12.82 2.08
N LYS A 201 -17.27 -13.02 2.50
CA LYS A 201 -16.78 -12.93 3.89
C LYS A 201 -15.50 -12.08 3.91
N ALA A 202 -15.04 -11.68 5.10
CA ALA A 202 -13.82 -10.88 5.29
C ALA A 202 -12.49 -11.65 5.08
N VAL A 203 -12.47 -12.67 4.22
CA VAL A 203 -11.30 -13.54 3.98
C VAL A 203 -10.15 -12.75 3.36
N GLY A 204 -10.44 -11.87 2.41
CA GLY A 204 -9.46 -10.99 1.80
C GLY A 204 -8.79 -10.06 2.80
N THR A 205 -9.54 -9.54 3.77
CA THR A 205 -8.97 -8.74 4.87
C THR A 205 -8.00 -9.56 5.72
N CYS A 206 -8.35 -10.82 6.05
CA CYS A 206 -7.44 -11.73 6.76
C CYS A 206 -6.18 -12.04 5.94
N VAL A 207 -6.31 -12.26 4.62
CA VAL A 207 -5.17 -12.49 3.72
C VAL A 207 -4.29 -11.24 3.61
N GLY A 208 -4.88 -10.05 3.56
CA GLY A 208 -4.13 -8.78 3.62
C GLY A 208 -3.31 -8.67 4.91
N ALA A 209 -3.92 -8.92 6.07
CA ALA A 209 -3.23 -8.94 7.36
C ALA A 209 -2.13 -10.01 7.42
N PHE A 210 -2.37 -11.18 6.82
CA PHE A 210 -1.35 -12.23 6.72
C PHE A 210 -0.12 -11.75 5.96
N PHE A 211 -0.27 -11.06 4.81
CA PHE A 211 0.88 -10.52 4.08
C PHE A 211 1.64 -9.45 4.87
N VAL A 212 0.94 -8.61 5.65
CA VAL A 212 1.56 -7.64 6.57
C VAL A 212 2.42 -8.33 7.63
N LEU A 213 1.92 -9.39 8.24
CA LEU A 213 2.67 -10.16 9.24
C LEU A 213 3.75 -11.04 8.61
N LEU A 214 3.57 -11.48 7.37
CA LEU A 214 4.56 -12.27 6.65
C LEU A 214 5.86 -11.49 6.48
N ASP A 215 5.79 -10.18 6.24
CA ASP A 215 6.95 -9.30 6.09
C ASP A 215 7.89 -9.37 7.31
N ILE A 216 7.33 -9.17 8.51
CA ILE A 216 8.10 -9.22 9.76
C ILE A 216 8.58 -10.63 10.11
N CYS A 217 7.80 -11.67 9.78
CA CYS A 217 8.27 -13.05 9.95
C CYS A 217 9.47 -13.35 9.05
N ILE A 218 9.48 -12.79 7.83
CA ILE A 218 10.59 -12.99 6.91
C ILE A 218 11.83 -12.21 7.34
N SER A 219 11.68 -10.98 7.82
CA SER A 219 12.82 -10.18 8.27
C SER A 219 13.50 -10.77 9.51
N ASN A 220 12.75 -11.44 10.40
CA ASN A 220 13.28 -11.97 11.66
C ASN A 220 13.84 -13.40 11.54
N ASP A 221 13.07 -14.34 11.01
CA ASP A 221 13.37 -15.78 11.18
C ASP A 221 13.44 -16.58 9.87
N TRP A 222 12.83 -16.11 8.78
CA TRP A 222 12.75 -16.93 7.56
C TRP A 222 13.97 -16.75 6.65
N MET A 223 14.09 -17.71 5.73
CA MET A 223 15.16 -17.72 4.76
C MET A 223 14.91 -16.71 3.62
N PRO A 224 15.95 -16.05 3.06
CA PRO A 224 15.77 -14.90 2.17
C PRO A 224 15.05 -15.17 0.84
N TRP A 225 14.83 -16.44 0.47
CA TRP A 225 14.04 -16.79 -0.72
C TRP A 225 12.56 -16.41 -0.56
N ALA A 226 12.04 -16.34 0.68
CA ALA A 226 10.65 -16.02 0.96
C ALA A 226 10.29 -14.56 0.59
N ASN A 227 11.28 -13.66 0.55
CA ASN A 227 11.15 -12.27 0.07
C ASN A 227 10.57 -12.19 -1.35
N ARG A 228 10.69 -13.27 -2.13
CA ARG A 228 10.13 -13.32 -3.49
C ARG A 228 8.60 -13.21 -3.55
N PHE A 229 7.93 -13.64 -2.48
CA PHE A 229 6.48 -13.76 -2.42
C PHE A 229 5.80 -12.70 -1.55
N SER A 230 6.56 -11.94 -0.75
CA SER A 230 6.01 -10.87 0.06
C SER A 230 5.93 -9.57 -0.77
N PRO A 231 4.71 -9.11 -1.13
CA PRO A 231 4.54 -7.85 -1.88
C PRO A 231 5.07 -6.66 -1.08
N ILE A 232 5.12 -6.75 0.25
CA ILE A 232 5.56 -5.68 1.14
C ILE A 232 7.08 -5.57 1.12
N THR A 233 7.82 -6.67 1.22
CA THR A 233 9.28 -6.67 1.04
C THR A 233 9.67 -6.14 -0.34
N LEU A 234 8.91 -6.48 -1.40
CA LEU A 234 9.15 -5.98 -2.75
C LEU A 234 8.84 -4.48 -2.90
N ALA A 235 8.12 -3.86 -1.96
CA ALA A 235 7.96 -2.41 -1.94
C ALA A 235 9.22 -1.67 -1.47
N GLN A 236 10.10 -2.36 -0.73
CA GLN A 236 11.31 -1.81 -0.14
C GLN A 236 12.46 -1.79 -1.16
N ILE A 237 13.08 -0.63 -1.36
CA ILE A 237 14.18 -0.49 -2.34
C ILE A 237 15.42 -1.30 -1.93
N ASN A 238 15.64 -1.45 -0.62
CA ASN A 238 16.75 -2.21 -0.05
C ASN A 238 16.60 -3.72 -0.26
N ALA A 239 15.38 -4.21 -0.52
CA ALA A 239 15.16 -5.63 -0.78
C ALA A 239 15.83 -6.09 -2.09
N TYR A 240 16.17 -5.17 -3.00
CA TYR A 240 16.84 -5.46 -4.27
C TYR A 240 18.38 -5.51 -4.17
N ALA A 241 18.90 -5.62 -2.95
CA ALA A 241 20.32 -5.61 -2.65
C ALA A 241 20.77 -6.88 -1.91
N GLY A 242 22.10 -7.09 -1.85
CA GLY A 242 22.71 -8.12 -1.00
C GLY A 242 22.28 -9.56 -1.34
N TYR A 243 21.95 -10.34 -0.31
CA TYR A 243 21.63 -11.76 -0.43
C TYR A 243 20.40 -12.07 -1.29
N ASN A 244 19.49 -11.11 -1.47
CA ASN A 244 18.29 -11.27 -2.28
C ASN A 244 18.62 -11.40 -3.78
N LEU A 245 19.75 -10.85 -4.23
CA LEU A 245 20.24 -11.01 -5.60
C LEU A 245 20.53 -12.48 -5.94
N LYS A 246 20.99 -13.27 -4.97
CA LYS A 246 21.25 -14.71 -5.12
C LYS A 246 19.99 -15.49 -5.46
N TYR A 247 18.82 -14.99 -5.06
CA TYR A 247 17.52 -15.59 -5.34
C TYR A 247 16.80 -14.94 -6.53
N HIS A 248 17.53 -14.19 -7.36
CA HIS A 248 17.01 -13.47 -8.53
C HIS A 248 15.94 -12.42 -8.21
N ILE A 249 15.94 -11.88 -7.00
CA ILE A 249 15.10 -10.74 -6.60
C ILE A 249 15.81 -9.47 -7.08
N THR A 250 15.56 -9.13 -8.35
CA THR A 250 16.09 -7.92 -8.98
C THR A 250 15.03 -6.83 -9.01
N PHE A 251 15.45 -5.58 -9.21
CA PHE A 251 14.53 -4.46 -9.38
C PHE A 251 13.51 -4.71 -10.52
N GLN A 252 13.96 -5.33 -11.61
CA GLN A 252 13.10 -5.72 -12.74
C GLN A 252 12.04 -6.75 -12.33
N TYR A 253 12.40 -7.71 -11.49
CA TYR A 253 11.47 -8.71 -10.95
C TYR A 253 10.35 -8.04 -10.14
N GLY A 254 10.70 -7.10 -9.25
CA GLY A 254 9.73 -6.37 -8.44
C GLY A 254 8.72 -5.58 -9.27
N ILE A 255 9.21 -4.84 -10.27
CA ILE A 255 8.34 -4.10 -11.20
C ILE A 255 7.41 -5.06 -11.97
N ALA A 256 7.96 -6.16 -12.51
CA ALA A 256 7.17 -7.14 -13.24
C ALA A 256 6.09 -7.78 -12.34
N PHE A 257 6.43 -8.08 -11.09
CA PHE A 257 5.50 -8.62 -10.10
C PHE A 257 4.31 -7.69 -9.88
N PHE A 258 4.56 -6.40 -9.64
CA PHE A 258 3.47 -5.44 -9.42
C PHE A 258 2.64 -5.19 -10.69
N ILE A 259 3.26 -5.03 -11.86
CA ILE A 259 2.54 -4.79 -13.11
C ILE A 259 1.62 -5.98 -13.43
N ILE A 260 2.17 -7.20 -13.43
CA ILE A 260 1.42 -8.42 -13.74
C ILE A 260 0.36 -8.66 -12.67
N GLY A 261 0.73 -8.54 -11.39
CA GLY A 261 -0.17 -8.76 -10.26
C GLY A 261 -1.36 -7.80 -10.26
N ILE A 262 -1.12 -6.50 -10.44
CA ILE A 262 -2.19 -5.49 -10.52
C ILE A 262 -3.06 -5.74 -11.74
N PHE A 263 -2.48 -6.06 -12.91
CA PHE A 263 -3.26 -6.35 -14.12
C PHE A 263 -4.20 -7.55 -13.91
N VAL A 264 -3.66 -8.67 -13.40
CA VAL A 264 -4.44 -9.88 -13.13
C VAL A 264 -5.53 -9.61 -12.10
N LEU A 265 -5.21 -8.96 -10.97
CA LEU A 265 -6.19 -8.64 -9.93
C LEU A 265 -7.29 -7.69 -10.42
N ARG A 266 -6.98 -6.74 -11.32
CA ARG A 266 -8.01 -5.89 -11.95
C ARG A 266 -8.96 -6.71 -12.79
N VAL A 267 -8.46 -7.61 -13.64
CA VAL A 267 -9.29 -8.48 -14.48
C VAL A 267 -10.16 -9.38 -13.61
N LEU A 268 -9.57 -10.02 -12.60
CA LEU A 268 -10.29 -10.89 -11.66
C LEU A 268 -11.38 -10.15 -10.88
N SER A 269 -11.09 -8.94 -10.39
CA SER A 269 -12.06 -8.07 -9.70
C SER A 269 -13.26 -7.72 -10.58
N ILE A 270 -13.03 -7.51 -11.88
CA ILE A 270 -14.09 -7.25 -12.85
C ILE A 270 -14.91 -8.52 -13.11
N LEU A 271 -14.26 -9.68 -13.27
CA LEU A 271 -14.92 -10.96 -13.55
C LEU A 271 -15.82 -11.42 -12.40
N VAL A 272 -15.38 -11.29 -11.14
CA VAL A 272 -16.16 -11.69 -9.96
C VAL A 272 -17.50 -10.96 -9.88
N ASN A 273 -17.56 -9.69 -10.31
CA ASN A 273 -18.80 -8.93 -10.34
C ASN A 273 -19.86 -9.49 -11.33
N TYR A 274 -19.46 -10.35 -12.28
CA TYR A 274 -20.39 -11.05 -13.16
C TYR A 274 -20.82 -12.43 -12.64
N ARG A 275 -20.16 -12.98 -11.61
CA ARG A 275 -20.45 -14.32 -11.07
C ARG A 275 -21.91 -14.47 -10.65
N GLU A 276 -22.46 -13.52 -9.88
CA GLU A 276 -23.87 -13.54 -9.47
C GLU A 276 -24.85 -13.61 -10.65
N LYS A 277 -24.48 -13.05 -11.81
CA LYS A 277 -25.33 -13.12 -13.01
C LYS A 277 -25.28 -14.53 -13.62
N ALA A 278 -24.11 -15.17 -13.61
CA ALA A 278 -23.95 -16.54 -14.09
C ALA A 278 -24.69 -17.53 -13.18
N GLU A 279 -24.58 -17.40 -11.85
CA GLU A 279 -25.28 -18.26 -10.89
C GLU A 279 -26.80 -18.12 -11.00
N ASN A 280 -27.33 -16.89 -11.08
CA ASN A 280 -28.76 -16.66 -11.30
C ASN A 280 -29.26 -17.18 -12.67
N TRP A 281 -28.40 -17.18 -13.69
CA TRP A 281 -28.74 -17.71 -15.01
C TRP A 281 -28.76 -19.25 -15.01
N LEU A 282 -27.79 -19.88 -14.34
CA LEU A 282 -27.75 -21.33 -14.12
C LEU A 282 -28.97 -21.82 -13.33
N GLN A 283 -29.33 -21.15 -12.23
CA GLN A 283 -30.55 -21.48 -11.48
C GLN A 283 -31.81 -21.35 -12.33
N LYS A 284 -31.92 -20.31 -13.17
CA LYS A 284 -33.06 -20.16 -14.11
C LYS A 284 -33.09 -21.27 -15.16
N LEU A 285 -31.95 -21.76 -15.61
CA LEU A 285 -31.88 -22.89 -16.53
C LEU A 285 -32.27 -24.20 -15.86
N GLU A 286 -31.79 -24.47 -14.64
CA GLU A 286 -32.19 -25.64 -13.85
C GLU A 286 -33.71 -25.66 -13.62
N VAL A 287 -34.31 -24.54 -13.20
CA VAL A 287 -35.76 -24.43 -13.01
C VAL A 287 -36.52 -24.69 -14.31
N LYS A 288 -36.07 -24.14 -15.44
CA LYS A 288 -36.68 -24.39 -16.76
C LYS A 288 -36.54 -25.83 -17.22
N TRP A 289 -35.42 -26.48 -16.92
CA TRP A 289 -35.18 -27.88 -17.23
C TRP A 289 -36.11 -28.80 -16.43
N ILE A 290 -36.25 -28.55 -15.13
CA ILE A 290 -37.17 -29.28 -14.24
C ILE A 290 -38.62 -29.10 -14.68
N GLN A 291 -39.03 -27.88 -15.06
CA GLN A 291 -40.38 -27.64 -15.58
C GLN A 291 -40.68 -28.32 -16.91
N LYS A 292 -39.65 -28.59 -17.74
CA LYS A 292 -39.81 -29.28 -19.03
C LYS A 292 -39.88 -30.80 -18.89
N GLN A 293 -39.45 -31.35 -17.75
CA GLN A 293 -39.51 -32.79 -17.45
C GLN A 293 -40.80 -33.21 -16.72
N ARG A 294 -41.68 -32.26 -16.37
CA ARG A 294 -42.96 -32.48 -15.71
C ARG A 294 -44.11 -32.31 -16.70
#